data_AF-T0NEM9-F1
#
_entry.id   AF-T0NEM9-F1
#
_cell.length_a   1.000
_cell.length_b   1.000
_cell.length_c   1.000
_cell.angle_alpha   90.00
_cell.angle_beta   90.00
_cell.angle_gamma   90.00
#
_symmetry.space_group_name_H-M   'P 1'
#
loop_
_entity.id
_entity.type
_entity.pdbx_description
1 polymer ?
#
loop_
_entity_poly.entity_id
_entity_poly.type
_entity_poly.pdbx_seq_one_letter_code
_entity_poly.pdbx_strand_id
1 'polypeptide(L)' 'MDYYSYFWGMLKYYIPAILLIISIFIEPSILLLIIAIVWITISIFMGILMADDDQKKKSYS' A
#
# COMPACT_ATOMS: atom_id res chain seq x y z
N MET A 1 -0.61 14.39 -14.91
CA MET A 1 -0.51 13.37 -13.84
C MET A 1 -1.16 13.97 -12.61
N ASP A 2 -2.40 13.59 -12.37
CA ASP A 2 -3.28 14.25 -11.41
C ASP A 2 -2.68 14.19 -10.01
N TYR A 3 -2.44 15.36 -9.41
CA TYR A 3 -1.96 15.52 -8.03
C TYR A 3 -2.72 14.61 -7.05
N TYR A 4 -4.00 14.38 -7.35
CA TYR A 4 -4.88 13.44 -6.67
C TYR A 4 -4.36 12.00 -6.64
N SER A 5 -3.85 11.46 -7.75
CA SER A 5 -3.33 10.09 -7.82
C SER A 5 -2.04 9.94 -7.02
N TYR A 6 -1.16 10.94 -7.03
CA TYR A 6 0.08 10.90 -6.26
C TYR A 6 -0.21 10.99 -4.75
N PHE A 7 -1.11 11.90 -4.37
CA PHE A 7 -1.56 12.06 -2.98
C PHE A 7 -2.24 10.79 -2.46
N TRP A 8 -3.11 10.16 -3.27
CA TRP A 8 -3.76 8.89 -2.92
C TRP A 8 -2.76 7.73 -2.80
N GLY A 9 -1.79 7.65 -3.72
CA GLY A 9 -0.73 6.66 -3.64
C GLY A 9 0.05 6.80 -2.34
N MET A 10 0.49 8.02 -2.04
CA MET A 10 1.24 8.33 -0.82
C MET A 10 0.41 7.97 0.43
N LEU A 11 -0.84 8.41 0.49
CA LEU A 11 -1.76 8.11 1.60
C LEU A 11 -1.96 6.59 1.81
N LYS A 12 -2.09 5.82 0.72
CA LYS A 12 -2.30 4.37 0.74
C LYS A 12 -1.13 3.62 1.40
N TYR A 13 0.09 4.15 1.34
CA TYR A 13 1.27 3.55 1.97
C TYR A 13 1.55 4.08 3.38
N TYR A 14 1.32 5.38 3.64
CA TYR A 14 1.58 5.95 4.98
C TYR A 14 0.52 5.55 6.02
N ILE A 15 -0.76 5.41 5.64
CA ILE A 15 -1.82 4.97 6.56
C ILE A 15 -1.51 3.63 7.23
N PRO A 16 -1.23 2.53 6.48
CA PRO A 16 -0.95 1.24 7.10
C PRO A 16 0.32 1.26 7.94
N ALA A 17 1.34 2.03 7.55
CA ALA A 17 2.57 2.18 8.34
C ALA A 17 2.30 2.86 9.70
N ILE A 18 1.52 3.93 9.72
CA ILE A 18 1.11 4.63 10.95
C ILE A 18 0.26 3.70 11.82
N LEU A 19 -0.71 2.98 11.23
CA LEU A 19 -1.52 1.98 11.93
C LEU A 19 -0.66 0.90 12.58
N LEU A 20 0.38 0.43 11.91
CA LEU A 20 1.32 -0.57 12.44
C LEU A 20 2.10 -0.03 13.65
N ILE A 21 2.57 1.22 13.59
CA ILE A 21 3.27 1.87 14.70
C ILE A 21 2.34 2.01 15.92
N ILE A 22 1.12 2.52 15.72
CA ILE A 22 0.12 2.69 16.78
C ILE A 22 -0.22 1.34 17.41
N SER A 23 -0.42 0.33 16.56
CA SER A 23 -0.74 -1.05 16.95
C SER A 23 0.35 -1.75 17.76
N ILE A 24 1.60 -1.27 17.75
CA ILE A 24 2.70 -1.89 18.51
C ILE A 24 3.02 -1.07 19.76
N PHE A 25 3.06 0.27 19.63
CA PHE A 25 3.65 1.13 20.66
C PHE A 25 2.64 1.87 21.54
N ILE A 26 1.42 2.11 21.08
CA ILE A 26 0.44 2.94 21.80
C ILE A 26 -0.61 2.03 22.45
N GLU A 27 -1.26 1.21 21.65
CA GLU A 27 -2.29 0.29 22.12
C GLU A 27 -2.13 -1.02 21.37
N PRO A 28 -1.51 -2.05 21.99
CA PRO A 28 -1.27 -3.33 21.34
C PRO A 28 -2.59 -4.01 21.02
N SER A 29 -3.03 -3.83 19.77
CA SER A 29 -4.30 -4.36 19.25
C SER A 29 -4.02 -5.30 18.09
N ILE A 30 -4.28 -6.58 18.32
CA ILE A 30 -4.09 -7.65 17.33
C ILE A 30 -4.95 -7.38 16.08
N LEU A 31 -6.12 -6.77 16.24
CA LEU A 31 -6.99 -6.40 15.12
C LEU A 31 -6.34 -5.33 14.22
N LEU A 32 -5.77 -4.28 14.80
CA LEU A 32 -5.08 -3.23 14.04
C LEU A 32 -3.84 -3.79 13.33
N LEU A 33 -3.12 -4.71 13.97
CA LEU A 33 -1.98 -5.40 13.40
C LEU A 33 -2.37 -6.21 12.15
N ILE A 34 -3.44 -7.02 12.25
CA ILE A 34 -3.93 -7.82 11.13
C ILE A 34 -4.37 -6.92 9.98
N ILE A 35 -5.10 -5.84 10.27
CA ILE A 35 -5.54 -4.87 9.25
C ILE A 35 -4.33 -4.26 8.53
N ALA A 36 -3.29 -3.86 9.28
CA ALA A 36 -2.07 -3.30 8.70
C ALA A 36 -1.34 -4.32 7.81
N ILE A 37 -1.18 -5.56 8.26
CA ILE A 37 -0.52 -6.63 7.49
C ILE A 37 -1.29 -6.96 6.21
N VAL A 38 -2.61 -7.11 6.30
CA VAL A 38 -3.47 -7.38 5.14
C VAL A 38 -3.39 -6.23 4.13
N TRP A 39 -3.40 -4.98 4.61
CA TRP A 39 -3.30 -3.81 3.76
C TRP A 39 -1.97 -3.71 3.01
N ILE A 40 -0.87 -3.99 3.71
CA ILE A 40 0.48 -4.03 3.10
C ILE A 40 0.52 -5.13 2.04
N THR A 41 0.00 -6.31 2.34
CA THR A 41 -0.03 -7.44 1.41
C THR A 41 -0.81 -7.11 0.14
N ILE A 42 -2.00 -6.51 0.26
CA ILE A 42 -2.81 -6.06 -0.88
C ILE A 42 -2.08 -4.96 -1.69
N SER A 43 -1.39 -4.04 -1.01
CA SER A 43 -0.68 -2.94 -1.67
C SER A 43 0.52 -3.43 -2.47
N ILE A 44 1.26 -4.41 -1.95
CA ILE A 44 2.36 -5.09 -2.67
C ILE A 44 1.78 -5.87 -3.85
N PHE A 45 0.71 -6.64 -3.64
CA PHE A 45 0.09 -7.45 -4.69
C PHE A 45 -0.41 -6.59 -5.86
N MET A 46 -1.11 -5.49 -5.57
CA MET A 46 -1.50 -4.48 -6.58
C MET A 46 -0.28 -3.87 -7.29
N GLY A 47 0.79 -3.58 -6.56
CA GLY A 47 2.03 -3.05 -7.14
C GLY A 47 2.67 -4.02 -8.13
N ILE A 48 2.69 -5.31 -7.81
CA ILE A 48 3.21 -6.36 -8.70
C ILE A 48 2.33 -6.50 -9.95
N LEU A 49 1.00 -6.53 -9.79
CA LEU A 49 0.08 -6.62 -10.93
C LEU A 49 0.21 -5.41 -11.88
N MET A 50 0.28 -4.20 -11.32
CA MET A 50 0.45 -2.97 -12.12
C MET A 50 1.84 -2.91 -12.79
N ALA A 51 2.88 -3.40 -12.12
CA ALA A 51 4.22 -3.43 -12.69
C ALA A 51 4.32 -4.39 -13.89
N ASP A 52 3.59 -5.50 -13.88
CA ASP A 52 3.54 -6.47 -14.99
C ASP A 52 2.83 -5.87 -16.23
N ASP A 53 1.75 -5.12 -16.02
CA ASP A 53 1.05 -4.41 -17.09
C ASP A 53 1.91 -3.30 -17.73
N ASP A 54 2.67 -2.53 -16.93
CA ASP A 54 3.57 -1.49 -17.45
C ASP A 54 4.76 -2.08 -18.24
N GLN A 55 5.29 -3.24 -17.83
CA GLN A 55 6.34 -3.96 -18.55
C GLN A 55 5.84 -4.45 -19.91
N LYS A 56 4.63 -5.02 -19.96
CA LYS A 56 4.01 -5.47 -21.22
C LYS A 56 3.80 -4.30 -22.17
N LYS A 57 3.31 -3.15 -21.70
CA LYS A 57 3.02 -1.99 -22.52
C LYS A 57 4.28 -1.36 -23.15
N LYS A 58 5.42 -1.43 -22.48
CA LYS A 58 6.73 -0.98 -23.02
C LYS A 58 7.32 -1.91 -24.07
N SER A 59 6.94 -3.19 -24.08
CA SER A 59 7.47 -4.17 -25.05
C SER A 59 6.79 -4.12 -26.43
N TYR A 60 5.67 -3.40 -26.56
CA TYR A 60 4.90 -3.26 -27.81
C TYR A 60 4.97 -1.86 -28.42
N SER A 61 5.81 -0.96 -27.90
CA SER A 61 6.05 0.39 -28.43
C SER A 61 7.49 0.54 -28.90
#